data_AF-A0A7J2MQA3-F1
#
_entry.id   AF-A0A7J2MQA3-F1
#
_cell.length_a   1.000
_cell.length_b   1.000
_cell.length_c   1.000
_cell.angle_alpha   90.00
_cell.angle_beta   90.00
_cell.angle_gamma   90.00
#
_symmetry.space_group_name_H-M   'P 1'
#
loop_
_entity.id
_entity.type
_entity.pdbx_description
1 polymer ?
#
loop_
_entity_poly.entity_id
_entity_poly.type
_entity_poly.pdbx_seq_one_letter_code
_entity_poly.pdbx_strand_id
1 'polypeptide(L)' 'MITAEDMEKFSGKWVLIFEDKIVNHSVNLEDMLKKAEEFDIEKVTIAKAPPYNPKLNPKLL' A
#
# COMPACT_ATOMS: atom_id res chain seq x y z
N MET A 1 3.61 12.39 -3.54
CA MET A 1 2.26 11.98 -3.96
C MET A 1 2.30 10.59 -4.57
N ILE A 2 1.61 9.64 -3.95
CA ILE A 2 1.48 8.25 -4.43
C ILE A 2 0.52 8.23 -5.62
N THR A 3 0.87 7.51 -6.68
CA THR A 3 0.03 7.34 -7.87
C THR A 3 -0.76 6.03 -7.83
N ALA A 4 -1.75 5.89 -8.71
CA ALA A 4 -2.45 4.61 -8.88
C ALA A 4 -1.50 3.48 -9.31
N GLU A 5 -0.54 3.77 -10.20
CA GLU A 5 0.47 2.80 -10.67
C GLU A 5 1.37 2.30 -9.53
N ASP A 6 1.67 3.14 -8.54
CA ASP A 6 2.44 2.74 -7.36
C ASP A 6 1.68 1.76 -6.47
N MET A 7 0.36 1.96 -6.34
CA MET A 7 -0.52 1.06 -5.58
C MET A 7 -0.75 -0.27 -6.29
N GLU A 8 -0.82 -0.27 -7.63
CA GLU A 8 -1.05 -1.46 -8.45
C GLU A 8 0.04 -2.53 -8.29
N LYS A 9 1.31 -2.12 -8.07
CA LYS A 9 2.43 -3.03 -7.75
C LYS A 9 2.15 -3.91 -6.52
N PHE A 10 1.27 -3.44 -5.64
CA PHE A 10 0.89 -4.10 -4.40
C PHE A 10 -0.59 -4.51 -4.41
N SER A 11 -1.20 -4.66 -5.58
CA SER A 11 -2.61 -5.02 -5.75
C SER A 11 -3.07 -6.11 -4.77
N GLY A 12 -4.14 -5.83 -4.04
CA GLY A 12 -4.73 -6.77 -3.07
C GLY A 12 -3.93 -6.94 -1.77
N LYS A 13 -2.79 -6.27 -1.60
CA LYS A 13 -2.03 -6.21 -0.35
C LYS A 13 -2.43 -4.98 0.47
N TRP A 14 -2.14 -5.03 1.76
CA TRP A 14 -2.06 -3.85 2.60
C TRP A 14 -0.72 -3.16 2.36
N VAL A 15 -0.72 -1.83 2.38
CA VAL A 15 0.47 -0.99 2.24
C VAL A 15 0.59 -0.06 3.43
N LEU A 16 1.83 0.15 3.89
CA LEU A 16 2.20 1.13 4.89
C LEU A 16 2.79 2.34 4.16
N ILE A 17 2.20 3.51 4.38
CA ILE A 17 2.58 4.77 3.75
C ILE A 17 3.15 5.69 4.82
N PHE A 18 4.33 6.24 4.55
CA PHE A 18 4.99 7.23 5.39
C PHE A 18 5.57 8.32 4.48
N GLU A 19 5.24 9.58 4.76
CA GLU A 19 5.70 10.74 3.96
C GLU A 19 5.54 10.54 2.44
N ASP A 20 4.32 10.21 1.99
CA ASP A 20 3.99 9.95 0.59
C ASP A 20 4.74 8.77 -0.07
N LYS A 21 5.34 7.87 0.70
CA LYS A 21 6.05 6.70 0.19
C LYS A 21 5.48 5.42 0.78
N ILE A 22 5.31 4.41 -0.08
CA ILE A 22 5.04 3.05 0.37
C ILE A 22 6.34 2.48 0.92
N VAL A 23 6.38 2.25 2.23
CA VAL A 23 7.56 1.78 2.96
C VAL A 23 7.48 0.32 3.36
N ASN A 24 6.27 -0.27 3.35
CA ASN A 24 6.06 -1.70 3.57
C ASN A 24 4.76 -2.18 2.92
N HIS A 25 4.63 -3.50 2.71
CA HIS A 25 3.41 -4.14 2.25
C HIS A 25 3.27 -5.57 2.79
N SER A 26 2.05 -6.02 3.05
CA SER A 26 1.76 -7.43 3.38
C SER A 26 0.36 -7.85 2.93
N VAL A 27 0.14 -9.14 2.75
CA VAL A 27 -1.21 -9.69 2.58
C VAL A 27 -2.02 -9.59 3.88
N ASN A 28 -1.35 -9.54 5.04
CA ASN A 28 -1.94 -9.47 6.37
C ASN A 28 -1.94 -8.03 6.91
N LEU A 29 -3.07 -7.60 7.50
CA LEU A 29 -3.18 -6.28 8.14
C LEU A 29 -2.34 -6.19 9.41
N GLU A 30 -2.26 -7.27 10.20
CA GLU A 30 -1.53 -7.29 11.47
C GLU A 30 -0.05 -6.98 11.30
N ASP A 31 0.56 -7.42 10.19
CA ASP A 31 1.96 -7.12 9.89
C ASP A 31 2.16 -5.61 9.66
N MET A 32 1.19 -4.94 9.04
CA MET A 32 1.24 -3.49 8.83
C MET A 32 1.01 -2.73 10.12
N LEU A 33 0.12 -3.19 10.98
CA LEU A 33 -0.11 -2.60 12.30
C LEU A 33 1.15 -2.68 13.15
N LYS A 34 1.78 -3.85 13.25
CA LYS A 34 3.06 -4.02 13.98
C LYS A 34 4.16 -3.15 13.38
N LYS A 35 4.25 -3.08 12.05
CA LYS A 35 5.27 -2.25 11.41
C LYS A 35 5.04 -0.75 11.65
N ALA A 36 3.78 -0.31 11.70
CA ALA A 36 3.42 1.09 11.94
C ALA A 36 3.90 1.59 13.31
N GLU A 37 4.09 0.71 14.30
CA GLU A 37 4.64 1.05 15.62
C GLU A 37 6.07 1.62 15.55
N GLU A 38 6.80 1.38 14.47
CA GLU A 38 8.14 1.94 14.25
C GLU A 38 8.12 3.38 13.70
N PHE A 39 6.95 3.95 13.39
CA PHE A 39 6.79 5.25 12.74
C PHE A 39 6.01 6.24 13.62
N ASP A 40 6.12 7.52 13.27
CA ASP A 40 5.28 8.58 13.85
C ASP A 40 3.81 8.36 13.45
N ILE A 41 2.96 8.11 14.45
CA ILE A 41 1.56 7.72 14.25
C ILE A 41 0.73 8.80 13.55
N GLU A 42 1.12 10.08 13.67
CA GLU A 42 0.41 11.18 13.01
C GLU A 42 0.76 11.30 11.52
N LYS A 43 1.82 10.62 11.08
CA LYS A 43 2.35 10.69 9.70
C LYS A 43 2.22 9.38 8.94
N VAL A 44 1.83 8.30 9.62
CA VAL A 44 1.70 6.98 9.03
C VAL A 44 0.26 6.74 8.55
N THR A 45 0.11 6.05 7.42
CA THR A 45 -1.19 5.64 6.89
C THR A 45 -1.12 4.18 6.48
N ILE A 46 -2.13 3.39 6.85
CA ILE A 46 -2.31 2.03 6.35
C ILE A 46 -3.48 2.04 5.39
N ALA A 47 -3.25 1.52 4.18
CA ALA A 47 -4.28 1.45 3.14
C ALA A 47 -4.32 0.06 2.50
N LYS A 48 -5.49 -0.35 2.02
CA LYS A 48 -5.61 -1.55 1.18
C LYS A 48 -5.42 -1.15 -0.28
N ALA A 49 -4.42 -1.72 -0.94
CA ALA A 49 -4.28 -1.54 -2.36
C ALA A 49 -5.46 -2.23 -3.08
N PRO A 50 -6.13 -1.53 -4.01
CA PRO A 50 -7.24 -2.11 -4.74
C PRO A 50 -6.78 -3.39 -5.47
N PRO A 51 -7.67 -4.38 -5.62
CA PRO A 51 -7.36 -5.55 -6.44
C PRO A 51 -7.10 -5.11 -7.88
N TYR A 52 -6.14 -5.77 -8.54
CA TYR A 52 -5.83 -5.53 -9.93
C TYR A 52 -7.09 -5.71 -10.77
N ASN A 53 -7.40 -4.67 -11.53
CA ASN A 53 -8.52 -4.70 -12.47
C ASN A 53 -7.97 -4.50 -13.88
N PRO A 54 -7.87 -5.56 -14.69
CA PRO A 54 -7.35 -5.47 -16.06
C PRO A 54 -8.19 -4.58 -16.98
N LYS A 55 -9.44 -4.25 -16.59
CA LYS A 55 -10.27 -3.27 -17.32
C LYS A 55 -9.85 -1.82 -17.06
N LEU A 56 -9.19 -1.56 -15.92
CA LEU A 56 -8.71 -0.23 -15.55
C LEU A 56 -7.27 0.00 -16.00
N ASN A 57 -6.42 -1.05 -16.00
CA ASN A 57 -5.07 -0.96 -16.52
C ASN A 57 -4.60 -2.28 -17.19
N PRO A 58 -4.76 -2.44 -18.51
CA PRO A 58 -4.41 -3.69 -19.21
C PRO A 58 -2.91 -3.90 -19.45
N LYS A 59 -2.04 -2.92 -19.15
CA LYS A 59 -0.61 -2.93 -19.49
C LYS A 59 0.30 -3.66 -18.48
N LEU A 60 -0.27 -4.24 -17.42
CA LEU A 60 0.48 -4.91 -16.34
C LEU A 60 0.56 -6.44 -16.52
N LEU A 61 0.20 -6.96 -17.70
CA LEU A 61 0.36 -8.36 -18.11
C LEU A 61 1.70 -8.58 -18.83
#